data_AF-A2WZI1-F1
#
_entry.id   AF-A2WZI1-F1
#
_cell.length_a   1.000
_cell.length_b   1.000
_cell.length_c   1.000
_cell.angle_alpha   90.00
_cell.angle_beta   90.00
_cell.angle_gamma   90.00
#
_symmetry.space_group_name_H-M   'P 1'
#
loop_
_entity.id
_entity.type
_entity.pdbx_description
1 polymer ?
#
loop_
_entity_poly.entity_id
_entity_poly.type
_entity_poly.pdbx_seq_one_letter_code
_entity_poly.pdbx_strand_id
1 'polypeptide(L)'
;MAPPKDLLRDKASDAMVHRGWLSMYTSSDSESSHNKDNARDQVLSEVARVVSMYQGEELSIRVTGHSLGAALATLNAFDIVANGYNRAPRAAVAALAATGCPVTAFVFANPRVGGHDFKSRFDGARGLGPRLLRVHNTRDVVPRY
;
A
#
# COMPACT_ATOMS: atom_id res chain seq x y z
N MET A 1 15.21 8.89 5.31
CA MET A 1 14.13 7.99 5.79
C MET A 1 13.25 8.73 6.79
N ALA A 2 12.00 8.31 6.99
CA ALA A 2 11.03 8.86 7.94
C ALA A 2 10.11 7.74 8.47
N PRO A 3 9.60 7.85 9.72
CA PRO A 3 8.67 6.88 10.27
C PRO A 3 7.28 7.04 9.62
N PRO A 4 6.64 5.95 9.13
CA PRO A 4 5.32 6.02 8.49
C PRO A 4 4.19 5.99 9.54
N LYS A 5 4.19 6.97 10.47
CA LYS A 5 3.31 7.01 11.65
C LYS A 5 1.81 6.91 11.30
N ASP A 6 1.41 7.44 10.14
CA ASP A 6 0.01 7.46 9.71
C ASP A 6 -0.41 6.15 9.02
N LEU A 7 0.55 5.35 8.52
CA LEU A 7 0.30 4.02 7.93
C LEU A 7 0.34 2.93 8.98
N LEU A 8 1.28 3.03 9.92
CA LEU A 8 1.49 2.09 11.02
C LEU A 8 0.98 2.73 12.31
N ARG A 9 -0.26 2.42 12.70
CA ARG A 9 -0.90 2.92 13.93
C ARG A 9 -0.18 2.50 15.25
N ASP A 10 0.90 1.72 15.17
CA ASP A 10 1.72 1.32 16.30
C ASP A 10 2.79 2.38 16.62
N LYS A 11 2.70 2.95 17.83
CA LYS A 11 3.67 3.94 18.35
C LYS A 11 5.09 3.40 18.56
N ALA A 12 5.31 2.09 18.49
CA ALA A 12 6.57 1.41 18.81
C ALA A 12 7.25 0.76 17.58
N SER A 13 7.03 1.31 16.38
CA SER A 13 7.60 0.74 15.15
C SER A 13 8.88 1.46 14.73
N ASP A 14 10.00 0.74 14.75
CA ASP A 14 11.29 1.17 14.16
C ASP A 14 11.28 1.13 12.62
N ALA A 15 10.15 0.73 12.01
CA ALA A 15 9.98 0.75 10.57
C ALA A 15 10.14 2.16 10.00
N MET A 16 11.02 2.27 9.00
CA MET A 16 11.32 3.51 8.32
C MET A 16 11.08 3.36 6.82
N VAL A 17 10.50 4.39 6.20
CA VAL A 17 10.29 4.51 4.75
C VAL A 17 11.02 5.73 4.19
N HIS A 18 11.24 5.76 2.88
CA HIS A 18 11.85 6.91 2.24
C HIS A 18 10.95 8.15 2.40
N ARG A 19 11.56 9.28 2.81
CA ARG A 19 10.80 10.49 3.18
C ARG A 19 10.03 11.07 1.99
N GLY A 20 10.63 11.06 0.80
CA GLY A 20 9.99 11.58 -0.42
C GLY A 20 8.76 10.77 -0.81
N TRP A 21 8.81 9.43 -0.74
CA TRP A 21 7.67 8.57 -1.09
C TRP A 21 6.53 8.79 -0.10
N LEU A 22 6.86 8.87 1.20
CA LEU A 22 5.88 9.11 2.25
C LEU A 22 5.21 10.48 2.06
N SER A 23 5.99 11.54 1.84
CA SER A 23 5.44 12.88 1.60
C SER A 23 4.52 12.91 0.39
N MET A 24 4.94 12.34 -0.75
CA MET A 24 4.07 12.28 -1.93
C MET A 24 2.77 11.49 -1.70
N TYR A 25 2.82 10.48 -0.83
CA TYR A 25 1.68 9.63 -0.54
C TYR A 25 0.70 10.27 0.46
N THR A 26 1.19 11.04 1.44
CA THR A 26 0.37 11.51 2.59
C THR A 26 0.20 13.02 2.69
N SER A 27 0.95 13.83 1.94
CA SER A 27 0.83 15.30 2.01
C SER A 27 -0.44 15.78 1.31
N SER A 28 -1.22 16.62 2.00
CA SER A 28 -2.36 17.37 1.47
C SER A 28 -2.11 18.88 1.56
N ASP A 29 -2.92 19.64 0.83
CA ASP A 29 -2.94 21.10 0.82
C ASP A 29 -4.39 21.58 0.76
N SER A 30 -4.87 22.20 1.85
CA SER A 30 -6.27 22.65 1.97
C SER A 30 -6.64 23.74 0.96
N GLU A 31 -5.65 24.51 0.52
CA GLU A 31 -5.83 25.61 -0.44
C GLU A 31 -5.75 25.12 -1.89
N SER A 32 -5.30 23.89 -2.11
CA SER A 32 -5.26 23.28 -3.44
C SER A 32 -6.66 22.96 -3.94
N SER A 33 -6.90 23.15 -5.23
CA SER A 33 -8.12 22.66 -5.88
C SER A 33 -8.12 21.15 -6.14
N HIS A 34 -6.95 20.49 -6.09
CA HIS A 34 -6.79 19.09 -6.52
C HIS A 34 -6.23 18.16 -5.42
N ASN A 35 -5.52 18.69 -4.41
CA ASN A 35 -4.87 17.90 -3.36
C ASN A 35 -5.38 18.26 -1.95
N LYS A 36 -6.68 18.57 -1.82
CA LYS A 36 -7.33 18.83 -0.51
C LYS A 36 -7.24 17.61 0.40
N ASP A 37 -7.51 16.46 -0.18
CA ASP A 37 -7.24 15.14 0.38
C ASP A 37 -5.95 14.62 -0.25
N ASN A 38 -5.09 13.99 0.54
CA ASN A 38 -3.85 13.42 0.04
C ASN A 38 -4.12 12.20 -0.86
N ALA A 39 -3.12 11.80 -1.66
CA ALA A 39 -3.23 10.67 -2.58
C ALA A 39 -3.61 9.34 -1.88
N ARG A 40 -3.11 9.12 -0.66
CA ARG A 40 -3.47 7.95 0.14
C ARG A 40 -4.97 7.88 0.39
N ASP A 41 -5.57 8.92 0.94
CA ASP A 41 -6.97 8.90 1.38
C ASP A 41 -7.93 8.79 0.19
N GLN A 42 -7.58 9.44 -0.94
CA GLN A 42 -8.32 9.31 -2.20
C GLN A 42 -8.35 7.85 -2.68
N VAL A 43 -7.21 7.16 -2.69
CA VAL A 43 -7.15 5.76 -3.17
C VAL A 43 -7.81 4.81 -2.17
N LEU A 44 -7.54 4.97 -0.88
CA LEU A 44 -8.08 4.07 0.15
C LEU A 44 -9.59 4.15 0.27
N SER A 45 -10.17 5.35 0.14
CA SER A 45 -11.63 5.54 0.14
C SER A 45 -12.28 4.84 -1.05
N GLU A 46 -11.70 4.97 -2.24
CA GLU A 46 -12.23 4.33 -3.44
C GLU A 46 -12.07 2.79 -3.40
N VAL A 47 -10.93 2.30 -2.90
CA VAL A 47 -10.73 0.86 -2.67
C VAL A 47 -11.80 0.30 -1.72
N ALA A 48 -12.04 0.96 -0.58
CA ALA A 48 -13.08 0.53 0.35
C ALA A 48 -14.48 0.55 -0.29
N ARG A 49 -14.79 1.58 -1.08
CA ARG A 49 -16.07 1.71 -1.79
C ARG A 49 -16.28 0.53 -2.75
N VAL A 50 -15.27 0.21 -3.57
CA VAL A 50 -15.32 -0.88 -4.54
C VAL A 50 -15.38 -2.25 -3.85
N VAL A 51 -14.57 -2.48 -2.81
CA VAL A 51 -14.60 -3.74 -2.03
C VAL A 51 -15.98 -3.98 -1.40
N SER A 52 -16.62 -2.92 -0.88
CA SER A 52 -17.97 -3.00 -0.32
C SER A 52 -19.01 -3.30 -1.40
N MET A 53 -18.90 -2.64 -2.56
CA MET A 53 -19.82 -2.81 -3.70
C MET A 53 -19.86 -4.26 -4.20
N TYR A 54 -18.71 -4.94 -4.24
CA TYR A 54 -18.58 -6.29 -4.77
C TYR A 54 -18.37 -7.37 -3.69
N GLN A 55 -18.82 -7.14 -2.45
CA GLN A 55 -18.58 -8.05 -1.32
C GLN A 55 -19.23 -9.45 -1.43
N GLY A 56 -20.08 -9.67 -2.43
CA GLY A 56 -20.67 -10.97 -2.77
C GLY A 56 -19.89 -11.76 -3.83
N GLU A 57 -18.82 -11.19 -4.36
CA GLU A 57 -18.00 -11.79 -5.42
C GLU A 57 -16.60 -12.15 -4.93
N GLU A 58 -15.91 -13.00 -5.69
CA GLU A 58 -14.49 -13.27 -5.46
C GLU A 58 -13.65 -12.09 -5.98
N LEU A 59 -13.00 -11.37 -5.06
CA LEU A 59 -12.23 -10.17 -5.37
C LEU A 59 -10.73 -10.38 -5.26
N SER A 60 -9.98 -9.59 -6.02
CA SER A 60 -8.56 -9.36 -5.79
C SER A 60 -8.21 -7.90 -6.14
N ILE A 61 -7.20 -7.35 -5.47
CA ILE A 61 -6.69 -6.00 -5.72
C ILE A 61 -5.31 -6.11 -6.35
N ARG A 62 -5.12 -5.45 -7.49
CA ARG A 62 -3.84 -5.36 -8.19
C ARG A 62 -3.35 -3.92 -8.16
N VAL A 63 -2.16 -3.71 -7.63
CA VAL A 63 -1.49 -2.42 -7.61
C VAL A 63 -0.31 -2.49 -8.58
N THR A 64 -0.10 -1.46 -9.38
CA THR A 64 1.05 -1.42 -10.29
C THR A 64 1.65 -0.03 -10.37
N GLY A 65 2.90 0.03 -10.81
CA GLY A 65 3.60 1.27 -10.99
C GLY A 65 4.99 1.03 -11.56
N HIS A 66 5.55 2.10 -12.14
CA HIS A 66 6.89 2.14 -12.69
C HIS A 66 7.70 3.26 -12.03
N SER A 67 8.98 3.01 -11.73
CA SER A 67 9.89 4.01 -11.15
C SER A 67 9.31 4.62 -9.86
N LEU A 68 9.08 5.94 -9.80
CA LEU A 68 8.39 6.58 -8.69
C LEU A 68 7.04 5.93 -8.36
N GLY A 69 6.25 5.60 -9.38
CA GLY A 69 4.95 4.96 -9.20
C GLY A 69 5.07 3.55 -8.61
N ALA A 70 6.18 2.85 -8.85
CA ALA A 70 6.44 1.55 -8.23
C ALA A 70 6.66 1.66 -6.71
N ALA A 71 7.32 2.74 -6.27
CA ALA A 71 7.52 3.02 -4.86
C ALA A 71 6.18 3.30 -4.15
N LEU A 72 5.34 4.13 -4.77
CA LEU A 72 3.99 4.44 -4.28
C LEU A 72 3.09 3.20 -4.30
N ALA A 73 3.13 2.39 -5.36
CA ALA A 73 2.40 1.13 -5.45
C ALA A 73 2.77 0.15 -4.32
N THR A 74 4.05 0.08 -3.96
CA THR A 74 4.52 -0.74 -2.84
C THR A 74 3.97 -0.23 -1.50
N LEU A 75 4.02 1.09 -1.25
CA LEU A 75 3.44 1.68 -0.04
C LEU A 75 1.92 1.48 0.04
N ASN A 76 1.22 1.68 -1.07
CA ASN A 76 -0.23 1.57 -1.13
C ASN A 76 -0.71 0.13 -0.93
N ALA A 77 -0.08 -0.86 -1.58
CA ALA A 77 -0.40 -2.27 -1.36
C ALA A 77 -0.21 -2.69 0.11
N PHE A 78 0.85 -2.20 0.74
CA PHE A 78 1.08 -2.40 2.16
C PHE A 78 -0.02 -1.76 3.02
N ASP A 79 -0.33 -0.49 2.77
CA ASP A 79 -1.31 0.28 3.54
C ASP A 79 -2.72 -0.31 3.44
N ILE A 80 -3.13 -0.75 2.24
CA ILE A 80 -4.39 -1.45 2.03
C ILE A 80 -4.51 -2.67 2.94
N VAL A 81 -3.50 -3.54 2.96
CA VAL A 81 -3.52 -4.77 3.76
C VAL A 81 -3.37 -4.47 5.25
N ALA A 82 -2.40 -3.65 5.64
CA ALA A 82 -2.11 -3.34 7.03
C ALA A 82 -3.34 -2.74 7.73
N ASN A 83 -4.01 -1.79 7.06
CA ASN A 83 -5.18 -1.13 7.61
C ASN A 83 -6.51 -1.83 7.29
N GLY A 84 -6.50 -2.88 6.46
CA GLY A 84 -7.66 -3.75 6.22
C GLY A 84 -8.67 -3.17 5.23
N TYR A 85 -8.25 -2.27 4.33
CA TYR A 85 -9.09 -1.73 3.26
C TYR A 85 -9.45 -2.77 2.19
N ASN A 86 -8.80 -3.93 2.20
CA ASN A 86 -9.14 -5.10 1.40
C ASN A 86 -10.24 -5.99 2.02
N ARG A 87 -11.01 -5.48 3.01
CA ARG A 87 -12.06 -6.24 3.70
C ARG A 87 -13.41 -5.57 3.54
N ALA A 88 -14.44 -6.37 3.25
CA ALA A 88 -15.81 -5.89 3.26
C ALA A 88 -16.44 -6.09 4.66
N PRO A 89 -17.11 -5.08 5.24
CA PRO A 89 -17.73 -5.18 6.56
C PRO A 89 -18.84 -6.24 6.68
N ARG A 90 -19.47 -6.60 5.55
CA ARG A 90 -20.54 -7.61 5.47
C ARG A 90 -20.25 -8.64 4.37
N ALA A 91 -19.01 -9.13 4.31
CA ALA A 91 -18.68 -10.18 3.34
C ALA A 91 -19.62 -11.39 3.54
N ALA A 92 -20.28 -11.82 2.46
CA ALA A 92 -21.19 -12.97 2.48
C ALA A 92 -20.49 -14.28 2.84
N VAL A 93 -19.16 -14.31 2.66
CA VAL A 93 -18.29 -15.45 2.97
C VAL A 93 -17.46 -15.10 4.21
N ALA A 94 -17.66 -15.84 5.30
CA ALA A 94 -16.98 -15.62 6.58
C ALA A 94 -15.45 -15.63 6.47
N ALA A 95 -14.88 -16.39 5.53
CA ALA A 95 -13.45 -16.39 5.24
C ALA A 95 -12.95 -15.03 4.70
N LEU A 96 -13.70 -14.39 3.79
CA LEU A 96 -13.34 -13.05 3.27
C LEU A 96 -13.47 -11.98 4.36
N ALA A 97 -14.43 -12.11 5.27
CA ALA A 97 -14.56 -11.23 6.43
C ALA A 97 -13.34 -11.31 7.37
N ALA A 98 -12.78 -12.52 7.54
CA ALA A 98 -11.65 -12.77 8.43
C ALA A 98 -10.30 -12.32 7.85
N THR A 99 -10.05 -12.56 6.55
CA THR A 99 -8.71 -12.37 5.94
C THR A 99 -8.63 -11.19 4.97
N GLY A 100 -9.74 -10.80 4.33
CA GLY A 100 -9.76 -9.85 3.21
C GLY A 100 -9.38 -10.47 1.87
N CYS A 101 -9.62 -9.74 0.78
CA CYS A 101 -9.25 -10.17 -0.57
C CYS A 101 -7.74 -10.05 -0.80
N PRO A 102 -7.13 -10.90 -1.67
CA PRO A 102 -5.70 -10.83 -1.94
C PRO A 102 -5.28 -9.49 -2.55
N VAL A 103 -4.16 -8.95 -2.10
CA VAL A 103 -3.54 -7.74 -2.65
C VAL A 103 -2.19 -8.10 -3.26
N THR A 104 -2.02 -7.83 -4.55
CA THR A 104 -0.78 -8.11 -5.28
C THR A 104 -0.26 -6.87 -5.99
N ALA A 105 0.99 -6.53 -5.75
CA ALA A 105 1.69 -5.44 -6.42
C ALA A 105 2.65 -5.98 -7.49
N PHE A 106 2.49 -5.51 -8.72
CA PHE A 106 3.40 -5.75 -9.84
C PHE A 106 4.12 -4.45 -10.17
N VAL A 107 5.40 -4.36 -9.85
CA VAL A 107 6.12 -3.09 -9.89
C VAL A 107 7.38 -3.18 -10.74
N PHE A 108 7.62 -2.14 -11.53
CA PHE A 108 8.69 -2.08 -12.53
C PHE A 108 9.68 -0.98 -12.18
N ALA A 109 10.99 -1.24 -12.32
CA ALA A 109 12.03 -0.27 -11.97
C ALA A 109 11.86 0.29 -10.53
N ASN A 110 11.44 -0.56 -9.58
CA ASN A 110 11.05 -0.13 -8.24
C ASN A 110 12.27 0.23 -7.37
N PRO A 111 12.46 1.51 -6.98
CA PRO A 111 13.49 1.86 -6.00
C PRO A 111 13.15 1.25 -4.63
N ARG A 112 14.09 1.31 -3.70
CA ARG A 112 13.90 0.90 -2.31
C ARG A 112 12.93 1.86 -1.63
N VAL A 113 11.96 1.27 -0.95
CA VAL A 113 10.87 2.00 -0.32
C VAL A 113 11.09 2.17 1.18
N GLY A 114 11.60 1.13 1.84
CA GLY A 114 11.74 1.06 3.28
C GLY A 114 12.98 0.29 3.73
N GLY A 115 13.30 0.42 5.02
CA GLY A 115 14.36 -0.35 5.67
C GLY A 115 13.95 -1.79 5.97
N HIS A 116 14.84 -2.50 6.67
CA HIS A 116 14.62 -3.88 7.10
C HIS A 116 13.30 -4.06 7.87
N ASP A 117 13.04 -3.19 8.85
CA ASP A 117 11.85 -3.35 9.70
C ASP A 117 10.55 -3.02 8.97
N PHE A 118 10.61 -2.15 7.95
CA PHE A 118 9.49 -1.97 7.03
C PHE A 118 9.24 -3.26 6.22
N LYS A 119 10.30 -3.93 5.75
CA LYS A 119 10.15 -5.23 5.06
C LYS A 119 9.51 -6.28 5.98
N SER A 120 9.98 -6.40 7.22
CA SER A 120 9.39 -7.34 8.20
C SER A 120 7.92 -7.06 8.45
N ARG A 121 7.53 -5.78 8.58
CA ARG A 121 6.13 -5.37 8.69
C ARG A 121 5.34 -5.65 7.42
N PHE A 122 5.93 -5.43 6.25
CA PHE A 122 5.33 -5.71 4.95
C PHE A 122 4.95 -7.17 4.82
N ASP A 123 5.90 -8.07 5.08
CA ASP A 123 5.70 -9.52 4.97
C ASP A 123 4.71 -10.05 6.03
N GLY A 124 4.72 -9.48 7.23
CA GLY A 124 3.86 -9.89 8.35
C GLY A 124 2.49 -9.24 8.40
N ALA A 125 2.17 -8.28 7.51
CA ALA A 125 0.95 -7.48 7.62
C ALA A 125 -0.30 -8.38 7.61
N ARG A 126 -1.05 -8.36 8.72
CA ARG A 126 -2.23 -9.20 8.97
C ARG A 126 -2.02 -10.70 8.68
N GLY A 127 -0.81 -11.20 8.99
CA GLY A 127 -0.47 -12.63 9.01
C GLY A 127 0.17 -13.18 7.73
N LEU A 128 -0.06 -12.56 6.57
CA LEU A 128 0.54 -13.00 5.29
C LEU A 128 1.13 -11.88 4.44
N GLY A 129 0.79 -10.62 4.70
CA GLY A 129 1.23 -9.47 3.91
C GLY A 129 0.67 -9.43 2.48
N PRO A 130 0.77 -8.29 1.78
CA PRO A 130 0.57 -8.24 0.34
C PRO A 130 1.64 -9.06 -0.41
N ARG A 131 1.34 -9.47 -1.63
CA ARG A 131 2.32 -10.08 -2.55
C ARG A 131 2.97 -9.00 -3.40
N LEU A 132 4.29 -9.08 -3.62
CA LEU A 132 5.04 -8.09 -4.38
C LEU A 132 5.97 -8.77 -5.40
N LEU A 133 5.73 -8.54 -6.69
CA LEU A 133 6.64 -8.91 -7.76
C LEU A 133 7.38 -7.67 -8.26
N ARG A 134 8.70 -7.63 -8.03
CA ARG A 134 9.58 -6.56 -8.51
C ARG A 134 10.25 -6.97 -9.81
N VAL A 135 9.87 -6.34 -10.91
CA VAL A 135 10.48 -6.53 -12.22
C VAL A 135 11.57 -5.47 -12.41
N HIS A 136 12.78 -5.92 -12.71
CA HIS A 136 13.94 -5.05 -12.90
C HIS A 136 14.64 -5.37 -14.22
N ASN A 137 15.08 -4.32 -14.91
CA ASN A 137 15.95 -4.45 -16.07
C ASN A 137 17.41 -4.50 -15.59
N THR A 138 18.22 -5.42 -16.11
CA THR A 138 19.61 -5.65 -15.65
C THR A 138 20.48 -4.40 -15.72
N ARG A 139 20.26 -3.54 -16.72
CA ARG A 139 21.03 -2.30 -16.95
C ARG A 139 20.44 -1.08 -16.24
N ASP A 140 19.26 -1.22 -15.63
CA ASP A 140 18.63 -0.12 -14.90
C ASP A 140 19.24 -0.01 -13.49
N VAL A 141 19.63 1.21 -13.13
CA VAL A 141 20.22 1.53 -11.83
C VAL A 141 19.17 1.90 -10.79
N VAL A 142 17.95 2.29 -11.18
CA VAL A 142 16.91 2.79 -10.26
C VAL A 142 16.62 1.80 -9.12
N PRO A 143 16.46 0.48 -9.35
CA PRO A 143 16.18 -0.47 -8.26
C PRO A 143 17.31 -0.65 -7.23
N ARG A 144 18.49 -0.06 -7.49
CA ARG A 144 19.64 -0.08 -6.57
C ARG A 144 19.59 1.05 -5.53
N TYR A 145 18.81 2.10 -5.80
CA TYR A 145 18.58 3.23 -4.90
C TYR A 145 17.43 2.96 -3.96
#